data_AF-A0A317K0S8-F1
#
_entry.id   AF-A0A317K0S8-F1
#
_cell.length_a   1.000
_cell.length_b   1.000
_cell.length_c   1.000
_cell.angle_alpha   90.00
_cell.angle_beta   90.00
_cell.angle_gamma   90.00
#
_symmetry.space_group_name_H-M   'P 1'
#
loop_
_entity.id
_entity.type
_entity.pdbx_description
1 polymer ?
#
loop_
_entity_poly.entity_id
_entity_poly.type
_entity_poly.pdbx_seq_one_letter_code
_entity_poly.pdbx_strand_id
1 'polypeptide(L)'
;MQSYRFALDLTPRQGRVVLAHAGAARVAHNWALARVKAVMDQRAAERTYGVDEADLTPPLGWSLPALRRAWNAAKDEVAPWWRECSKEAYNTGLEAL
;
A
#
# COMPACT_ATOMS: atom_id res chain seq x y z
N MET A 1 -28.33 -10.30 20.88
CA MET A 1 -26.93 -9.86 21.10
C MET A 1 -26.92 -8.34 20.96
N GLN A 2 -26.49 -7.61 21.98
CA GLN A 2 -26.49 -6.14 21.97
C GLN A 2 -25.10 -5.64 21.53
N SER A 3 -25.05 -4.72 20.56
CA SER A 3 -23.81 -4.07 20.14
C SER A 3 -23.77 -2.63 20.67
N TYR A 4 -22.58 -2.18 21.05
CA TYR A 4 -22.33 -0.84 21.55
C TYR A 4 -21.28 -0.16 20.68
N ARG A 5 -21.50 1.10 20.33
CA ARG A 5 -20.54 1.94 19.60
C ARG A 5 -20.06 3.03 20.53
N PHE A 6 -18.75 3.07 20.75
CA PHE A 6 -18.11 4.10 21.58
C PHE A 6 -17.30 5.05 20.71
N ALA A 7 -17.35 6.33 21.04
CA ALA A 7 -16.44 7.33 20.47
C ALA A 7 -15.20 7.42 21.38
N LEU A 8 -14.02 7.51 20.77
CA LEU A 8 -12.79 7.79 21.51
C LEU A 8 -12.75 9.28 21.85
N ASP A 9 -12.58 9.62 23.13
CA ASP A 9 -12.39 10.99 23.60
C ASP A 9 -10.92 11.41 23.41
N LEU A 10 -10.54 11.62 22.14
CA LEU A 10 -9.17 11.95 21.77
C LEU A 10 -8.90 13.44 21.96
N THR A 11 -7.79 13.77 22.61
CA THR A 11 -7.24 15.13 22.53
C THR A 11 -6.94 15.48 21.06
N PRO A 12 -6.92 16.78 20.67
CA PRO A 12 -6.59 17.18 19.31
C PRO A 12 -5.25 16.61 18.80
N ARG A 13 -4.27 16.44 19.70
CA ARG A 13 -2.98 15.80 19.39
C ARG A 13 -3.14 14.32 19.06
N GLN A 14 -3.88 13.56 19.88
CA GLN A 14 -4.12 12.14 19.62
C GLN A 14 -4.94 11.93 18.33
N GLY A 15 -5.93 12.79 18.07
CA GLY A 15 -6.70 12.75 16.82
C GLY A 15 -5.80 12.88 15.59
N ARG A 16 -4.87 13.84 15.58
CA ARG A 16 -3.88 13.98 14.49
C ARG A 16 -3.01 12.74 14.32
N VAL A 17 -2.54 12.14 15.41
CA VAL A 17 -1.71 10.92 15.36
C VAL A 17 -2.49 9.75 14.76
N VAL A 18 -3.73 9.51 15.20
CA VAL A 18 -4.57 8.43 14.66
C VAL A 18 -4.84 8.64 13.17
N LEU A 19 -5.21 9.86 12.77
CA LEU A 19 -5.46 10.20 11.37
C LEU A 19 -4.20 10.06 10.50
N ALA A 20 -3.02 10.43 11.01
CA ALA A 20 -1.75 10.25 10.30
C ALA A 20 -1.48 8.77 10.01
N HIS A 21 -1.67 7.89 11.00
CA HIS A 21 -1.47 6.44 10.83
C HIS A 21 -2.50 5.82 9.89
N ALA A 22 -3.78 6.22 9.99
CA ALA A 22 -4.81 5.78 9.06
C ALA A 22 -4.50 6.26 7.62
N GLY A 23 -4.00 7.49 7.48
CA GLY A 23 -3.51 8.03 6.21
C GLY A 23 -2.33 7.24 5.65
N ALA A 24 -1.35 6.88 6.48
CA ALA A 24 -0.22 6.04 6.09
C ALA A 24 -0.64 4.68 5.54
N ALA A 25 -1.58 4.01 6.22
CA ALA A 25 -2.16 2.77 5.72
C ALA A 25 -2.83 2.96 4.35
N ARG A 26 -3.61 4.04 4.20
CA ARG A 26 -4.31 4.36 2.95
C ARG A 26 -3.35 4.66 1.80
N VAL A 27 -2.27 5.39 2.07
CA VAL A 27 -1.23 5.71 1.08
C VAL A 27 -0.53 4.44 0.60
N ALA A 28 -0.08 3.57 1.53
CA ALA A 28 0.55 2.31 1.18
C ALA A 28 -0.37 1.41 0.35
N HIS A 29 -1.64 1.27 0.76
CA HIS A 29 -2.64 0.49 0.03
C HIS A 29 -2.85 1.02 -1.40
N ASN A 30 -3.10 2.32 -1.54
CA ASN A 30 -3.35 2.93 -2.84
C ASN A 30 -2.11 2.83 -3.76
N TRP A 31 -0.92 3.03 -3.21
CA TRP A 31 0.33 2.88 -3.94
C TRP A 31 0.52 1.44 -4.44
N ALA A 32 0.28 0.44 -3.57
CA ALA A 32 0.41 -0.96 -3.93
C ALA A 32 -0.60 -1.36 -5.00
N LEU A 33 -1.86 -0.93 -4.85
CA LEU A 33 -2.91 -1.15 -5.84
C LEU A 33 -2.55 -0.55 -7.20
N ALA A 34 -2.07 0.70 -7.23
CA ALA A 34 -1.64 1.37 -8.45
C ALA A 34 -0.46 0.62 -9.10
N ARG A 35 0.51 0.16 -8.30
CA ARG A 35 1.66 -0.61 -8.79
C ARG A 35 1.24 -1.95 -9.40
N VAL A 36 0.32 -2.67 -8.75
CA VAL A 36 -0.21 -3.95 -9.26
C VAL A 36 -0.92 -3.72 -10.59
N LYS A 37 -1.81 -2.71 -10.66
CA LYS A 37 -2.50 -2.36 -11.91
C LYS A 37 -1.52 -2.03 -13.03
N ALA A 38 -0.52 -1.19 -12.76
CA ALA A 38 0.49 -0.83 -13.76
C ALA A 38 1.24 -2.05 -14.32
N VAL A 39 1.58 -3.04 -13.48
CA VAL A 39 2.21 -4.29 -13.96
C VAL A 39 1.24 -5.10 -14.82
N MET A 40 -0.02 -5.22 -14.40
CA MET A 40 -1.03 -5.95 -15.16
C MET A 40 -1.29 -5.31 -16.52
N ASP A 41 -1.43 -3.98 -16.55
CA ASP A 41 -1.66 -3.21 -17.76
C ASP A 41 -0.45 -3.30 -18.71
N GLN A 42 0.77 -3.21 -18.17
CA GLN A 42 2.00 -3.39 -18.95
C GLN A 42 2.07 -4.79 -19.58
N ARG A 43 1.80 -5.84 -18.80
CA ARG A 43 1.75 -7.22 -19.32
C ARG A 43 0.64 -7.41 -20.35
N ALA A 44 -0.50 -6.73 -20.20
CA ALA A 44 -1.58 -6.77 -21.19
C ALA A 44 -1.14 -6.10 -22.49
N ALA A 45 -0.49 -4.94 -22.42
CA ALA A 45 0.04 -4.24 -23.57
C ALA A 45 1.11 -5.07 -24.30
N GLU A 46 2.07 -5.65 -23.57
CA GLU A 46 3.13 -6.52 -24.13
C GLU A 46 2.61 -7.66 -24.98
N ARG A 47 1.50 -8.28 -24.56
CA ARG A 47 0.84 -9.32 -25.36
C ARG A 47 0.29 -8.80 -26.69
N THR A 48 -0.15 -7.54 -26.74
CA THR A 48 -0.74 -6.98 -27.98
C THR A 48 0.26 -6.79 -29.10
N TYR A 49 1.55 -6.68 -28.78
CA TYR A 49 2.64 -6.60 -29.75
C TYR A 49 3.55 -7.84 -29.77
N GLY A 50 3.03 -8.97 -29.25
CA GLY A 50 3.60 -10.30 -29.48
C GLY A 50 4.78 -10.67 -28.59
N VAL A 51 4.94 -10.05 -27.42
CA VAL A 51 5.94 -10.50 -26.44
C VAL A 51 5.54 -11.86 -25.88
N ASP A 52 6.46 -12.81 -25.89
CA ASP A 52 6.25 -14.14 -25.33
C ASP A 52 6.05 -14.10 -23.81
N GLU A 53 5.27 -15.03 -23.25
CA GLU A 53 4.96 -15.07 -21.81
C GLU A 53 6.20 -15.11 -20.91
N ALA A 54 7.31 -15.70 -21.40
CA ALA A 54 8.59 -15.77 -20.69
C ALA A 54 9.29 -14.39 -20.56
N ASP A 55 9.02 -13.48 -21.49
CA ASP A 55 9.67 -12.18 -21.62
C ASP A 55 8.78 -11.02 -21.16
N LEU A 56 7.53 -11.30 -20.76
CA LEU A 56 6.66 -10.29 -20.18
C LEU A 56 7.26 -9.69 -18.91
N THR A 57 6.90 -8.43 -18.65
CA THR A 57 7.20 -7.73 -17.40
C THR A 57 6.93 -8.67 -16.23
N PRO A 58 7.93 -8.96 -15.36
CA PRO A 58 7.77 -9.91 -14.28
C PRO A 58 6.55 -9.57 -13.41
N PRO A 59 5.71 -10.56 -13.05
CA PRO A 59 4.58 -10.28 -12.19
C PRO A 59 5.10 -9.75 -10.85
N LEU A 60 4.49 -8.69 -10.34
CA LEU A 60 4.77 -8.25 -8.98
C LEU A 60 4.27 -9.36 -8.04
N GLY A 61 5.13 -9.85 -7.14
CA GLY A 61 4.66 -10.73 -6.07
C GLY A 61 3.60 -9.99 -5.24
N TRP A 62 2.38 -10.52 -5.18
CA TRP A 62 1.29 -9.96 -4.37
C TRP A 62 1.33 -10.43 -2.91
N SER A 63 2.31 -11.27 -2.56
CA SER A 63 2.53 -11.62 -1.17
C SER A 63 2.99 -10.38 -0.38
N LEU A 64 2.55 -10.28 0.87
CA LEU A 64 2.95 -9.19 1.77
C LEU A 64 4.48 -8.98 1.80
N PRO A 65 5.35 -10.02 1.84
CA PRO A 65 6.80 -9.81 1.77
C PRO A 65 7.29 -9.13 0.50
N ALA A 66 6.69 -9.44 -0.65
CA ALA A 66 7.06 -8.83 -1.93
C ALA A 66 6.59 -7.36 -2.00
N LEU A 67 5.36 -7.08 -1.55
CA LEU A 67 4.85 -5.72 -1.45
C LEU A 67 5.67 -4.86 -0.48
N ARG A 68 6.06 -5.41 0.68
CA ARG A 68 6.94 -4.72 1.64
C ARG A 68 8.31 -4.40 1.07
N ARG A 69 8.89 -5.30 0.27
CA ARG A 69 10.17 -5.05 -0.42
C ARG A 69 10.04 -3.89 -1.40
N ALA A 70 9.00 -3.90 -2.22
CA ALA A 70 8.74 -2.83 -3.18
C ALA A 70 8.45 -1.49 -2.47
N TRP A 71 7.64 -1.50 -1.41
CA TRP A 71 7.35 -0.30 -0.62
C TRP A 71 8.61 0.29 0.01
N ASN A 72 9.50 -0.56 0.57
CA ASN A 72 10.74 -0.09 1.17
C ASN A 72 11.66 0.63 0.17
N ALA A 73 11.60 0.28 -1.12
CA ALA A 73 12.36 0.97 -2.17
C ALA A 73 11.73 2.32 -2.58
N ALA A 74 10.41 2.47 -2.42
CA ALA A 74 9.67 3.65 -2.90
C ALA A 74 9.28 4.65 -1.79
N LYS A 75 9.23 4.22 -0.52
CA LYS A 75 8.63 5.00 0.57
C LYS A 75 9.28 6.36 0.81
N ASP A 76 10.58 6.51 0.55
CA ASP A 76 11.28 7.79 0.72
C ASP A 76 10.80 8.84 -0.30
N GLU A 77 10.35 8.40 -1.48
CA GLU A 77 9.77 9.27 -2.51
C GLU A 77 8.26 9.45 -2.33
N VAL A 78 7.54 8.35 -2.08
CA VAL A 78 6.06 8.32 -2.03
C VAL A 78 5.52 8.90 -0.72
N ALA A 79 6.23 8.68 0.38
CA ALA A 79 5.89 9.20 1.70
C ALA A 79 7.15 9.72 2.40
N PRO A 80 7.71 10.88 2.00
CA PRO A 80 8.93 11.43 2.62
C PRO A 80 8.81 11.62 4.14
N TRP A 81 7.58 11.79 4.63
CA TRP A 81 7.21 11.88 6.04
C TRP A 81 7.12 10.52 6.75
N TRP A 82 7.53 9.40 6.11
CA TRP A 82 7.12 8.07 6.57
C TRP A 82 7.53 7.74 8.01
N ARG A 83 8.62 8.37 8.48
CA ARG A 83 9.19 8.24 9.82
C ARG A 83 8.26 8.78 10.93
N GLU A 84 7.29 9.60 10.59
CA GLU A 84 6.29 10.14 11.53
C GLU A 84 5.21 9.13 11.91
N CYS A 85 5.06 8.04 11.13
CA CYS A 85 4.12 6.96 11.39
C CYS A 85 4.85 5.65 11.65
N SER A 86 4.22 4.78 12.44
CA SER A 86 4.72 3.42 12.64
C SER A 86 4.85 2.69 11.30
N LYS A 87 5.92 1.89 11.15
CA LYS A 87 6.10 0.98 10.00
C LYS A 87 4.87 0.07 9.81
N GLU A 88 4.19 -0.27 10.91
CA GLU A 88 3.02 -1.15 10.88
C GLU A 88 1.81 -0.51 10.20
N ALA A 89 1.68 0.82 10.22
CA ALA A 89 0.62 1.50 9.49
C ALA A 89 0.68 1.18 7.99
N TYR A 90 1.88 1.20 7.42
CA TYR A 90 2.09 0.82 6.02
C TYR A 90 1.90 -0.67 5.80
N ASN A 91 2.41 -1.54 6.70
CA ASN A 91 2.20 -2.98 6.59
C ASN A 91 0.72 -3.34 6.56
N THR A 92 -0.10 -2.73 7.43
CA THR A 92 -1.57 -2.92 7.43
C THR A 92 -2.19 -2.52 6.10
N GLY A 93 -1.74 -1.41 5.51
CA GLY A 93 -2.20 -0.98 4.18
C GLY A 93 -1.85 -1.97 3.07
N LEU A 94 -0.64 -2.53 3.11
CA LEU A 94 -0.15 -3.52 2.14
C LEU A 94 -0.79 -4.90 2.31
N GLU A 95 -1.11 -5.30 3.54
CA GLU A 95 -1.76 -6.57 3.87
C GLU A 95 -3.24 -6.60 3.47
N ALA A 96 -3.88 -5.42 3.43
CA ALA A 96 -5.27 -5.27 2.99
C ALA A 96 -5.46 -5.30 1.45
N LEU A 97 -4.41 -5.64 0.69
CA LEU A 97 -4.43 -5.74 -0.77
C LEU A 97 -4.73 -7.18 -1.21
#